data_AF-S7PTG6-F1
#
_entry.id   AF-S7PTG6-F1
#
_cell.length_a   1.000
_cell.length_b   1.000
_cell.length_c   1.000
_cell.angle_alpha   90.00
_cell.angle_beta   90.00
_cell.angle_gamma   90.00
#
_symmetry.space_group_name_H-M   'P 1'
#
loop_
_entity.id
_entity.type
_entity.pdbx_description
1 polymer ?
#
loop_
_entity_poly.entity_id
_entity_poly.type
_entity_poly.pdbx_seq_one_letter_code
_entity_poly.pdbx_strand_id
1 'polypeptide(L)'
;MLCKVSPVFADMFTLPPSNVNESFEGSPVVRMPDGAEVLEQLLKILYQEANLPLKRLDPNTPAQVGPLFEIAAKYEIDNVRSQIVQRLTEDWPTTLYKWDTLEAEIEAMNRDWHFQHKPCGGLSCPEYLDKYLPEPVSAIQLAKKHGVRSILPAAFYHLSRLSIQWGPDGSERNEERQRMSRHRGVRTAKWKSLSAEDHYCLHVGRARLKAAVDSQIRGWTFSYHFGEGSDEDEDEPDDDPCSESARWKTRQDILEAVSNADDVLHVLRRFTDVQCDELSDGLCSQCLLTFTTEARQLRRDLWGRLPEFFELDLVRSQCSWSVGALANVWSLRLCSCSSPSARPGFYA
;
A
#
# COMPACT_ATOMS: atom_id res chain seq x y z
N MET A 1 4.50 11.73 32.82
CA MET A 1 4.16 11.72 31.38
C MET A 1 3.68 10.35 30.95
N LEU A 2 4.49 9.29 31.16
CA LEU A 2 4.15 7.91 30.76
C LEU A 2 2.78 7.40 31.26
N CYS A 3 2.41 7.64 32.53
CA CYS A 3 1.09 7.24 33.05
C CYS A 3 -0.09 7.94 32.33
N LYS A 4 0.14 9.11 31.73
CA LYS A 4 -0.92 9.86 31.03
C LYS A 4 -1.21 9.30 29.63
N VAL A 5 -0.22 8.64 29.03
CA VAL A 5 -0.26 8.20 27.62
C VAL A 5 -0.36 6.68 27.47
N SER A 6 -0.32 5.95 28.60
CA SER A 6 -0.35 4.49 28.64
C SER A 6 -0.97 4.03 29.97
N PRO A 7 -2.09 3.30 29.92
CA PRO A 7 -2.66 2.66 31.11
C PRO A 7 -1.72 1.59 31.67
N VAL A 8 -1.02 0.86 30.81
CA VAL A 8 -0.03 -0.17 31.23
C VAL A 8 1.09 0.46 32.06
N PHE A 9 1.63 1.61 31.66
CA PHE A 9 2.60 2.32 32.48
C PHE A 9 1.98 2.84 33.77
N ALA A 10 0.75 3.37 33.74
CA ALA A 10 0.06 3.81 34.94
C ALA A 10 -0.05 2.67 35.97
N ASP A 11 -0.55 1.51 35.54
CA ASP A 11 -0.68 0.32 36.39
C ASP A 11 0.69 -0.16 36.88
N MET A 12 1.69 -0.23 35.99
CA MET A 12 3.05 -0.66 36.34
C MET A 12 3.68 0.20 37.44
N PHE A 13 3.42 1.51 37.46
CA PHE A 13 3.92 2.41 38.51
C PHE A 13 3.10 2.37 39.80
N THR A 14 1.90 1.77 39.80
CA THR A 14 1.10 1.54 41.02
C THR A 14 1.47 0.25 41.74
N LEU A 15 2.09 -0.70 41.04
CA LEU A 15 2.54 -1.95 41.64
C LEU A 15 3.75 -1.69 42.57
N PRO A 16 3.82 -2.35 43.74
CA PRO A 16 5.01 -2.29 44.57
C PRO A 16 6.21 -2.86 43.78
N PRO A 17 7.39 -2.23 43.84
CA PRO A 17 8.55 -2.65 43.06
C PRO A 17 8.89 -4.10 43.38
N SER A 18 8.95 -4.94 42.34
CA SER A 18 9.22 -6.37 42.46
C SER A 18 10.58 -6.67 43.10
N ASN A 19 11.52 -5.73 43.02
CA ASN A 19 12.78 -5.71 43.77
C ASN A 19 12.88 -4.40 44.56
N VAL A 20 12.44 -4.41 45.82
CA VAL A 20 12.40 -3.26 46.75
C VAL A 20 13.77 -2.56 46.92
N ASN A 21 14.87 -3.20 46.50
CA ASN A 21 16.24 -2.71 46.68
C ASN A 21 16.91 -2.14 45.42
N GLU A 22 16.32 -2.26 44.23
CA GLU A 22 16.96 -1.73 43.02
C GLU A 22 16.55 -0.26 42.80
N SER A 23 17.47 0.65 43.08
CA SER A 23 17.29 2.08 42.90
C SER A 23 18.42 2.69 42.08
N PHE A 24 18.11 3.72 41.31
CA PHE A 24 19.05 4.53 40.55
C PHE A 24 18.82 5.99 40.93
N GLU A 25 19.86 6.65 41.45
CA GLU A 25 19.77 8.03 41.96
C GLU A 25 18.62 8.25 42.95
N GLY A 26 18.37 7.26 43.82
CA GLY A 26 17.30 7.31 44.83
C GLY A 26 15.89 7.06 44.29
N SER A 27 15.73 6.82 42.97
CA SER A 27 14.46 6.48 42.35
C SER A 27 14.33 4.96 42.14
N PRO A 28 13.13 4.36 42.31
CA PRO A 28 12.92 2.94 42.06
C PRO A 28 13.16 2.60 40.58
N VAL A 29 13.87 1.49 40.33
CA VAL A 29 14.17 1.04 38.97
C VAL A 29 13.12 0.04 38.49
N VAL A 30 12.61 0.27 37.29
CA VAL A 30 11.72 -0.67 36.59
C VAL A 30 12.51 -1.34 35.47
N ARG A 31 12.65 -2.67 35.56
CA ARG A 31 13.29 -3.48 34.52
C ARG A 31 12.31 -3.77 33.39
N MET A 32 12.63 -3.25 32.21
CA MET A 32 11.83 -3.44 30.99
C MET A 32 12.46 -4.54 30.14
N PRO A 33 11.69 -5.50 29.61
CA PRO A 33 12.24 -6.57 28.77
C PRO A 33 12.44 -6.15 27.30
N ASP A 34 12.05 -4.93 26.93
CA ASP A 34 12.16 -4.42 25.56
C ASP A 34 13.57 -3.89 25.26
N GLY A 35 13.94 -3.90 23.98
CA GLY A 35 15.23 -3.36 23.53
C GLY A 35 15.37 -1.87 23.85
N ALA A 36 16.55 -1.48 24.30
CA ALA A 36 16.84 -0.11 24.74
C ALA A 36 16.61 0.91 23.62
N GLU A 37 16.94 0.56 22.38
CA GLU A 37 16.82 1.42 21.21
C GLU A 37 15.34 1.73 20.87
N VAL A 38 14.47 0.73 20.99
CA VAL A 38 13.03 0.90 20.71
C VAL A 38 12.37 1.73 21.82
N LEU A 39 12.73 1.48 23.08
CA LEU A 39 12.28 2.29 24.21
C LEU A 39 12.75 3.73 24.09
N GLU A 40 14.02 3.97 23.73
CA GLU A 40 14.55 5.30 23.52
C GLU A 40 13.76 6.05 22.43
N GLN A 41 13.50 5.41 21.28
CA GLN A 41 12.69 6.00 20.22
C GLN A 41 11.27 6.34 20.69
N LEU A 42 10.61 5.41 21.39
CA LEU A 42 9.29 5.64 21.97
C LEU A 42 9.30 6.85 22.92
N LEU A 43 10.27 6.89 23.84
CA LEU A 43 10.40 7.99 24.80
C LEU A 43 10.66 9.33 24.09
N LYS A 44 11.48 9.36 23.05
CA LYS A 44 11.69 10.59 22.25
C LYS A 44 10.37 11.10 21.66
N ILE A 45 9.57 10.22 21.05
CA ILE A 45 8.25 10.57 20.48
C ILE A 45 7.32 11.13 21.58
N LEU A 46 7.28 10.47 22.74
CA LEU A 46 6.38 10.86 23.83
C LEU A 46 6.77 12.16 24.54
N TYR A 47 8.07 12.42 24.71
CA TYR A 47 8.57 13.55 25.51
C TYR A 47 8.87 14.80 24.69
N GLN A 48 9.20 14.66 23.41
CA GLN A 48 9.55 15.80 22.56
C GLN A 48 8.34 16.37 21.81
N GLU A 49 7.13 15.78 21.99
CA GLU A 49 5.94 16.04 21.15
C GLU A 49 6.27 16.01 19.64
N ALA A 50 7.34 15.29 19.28
CA ALA A 50 7.86 15.26 17.94
C ALA A 50 6.99 14.29 17.13
N ASN A 51 6.63 14.71 15.92
CA ASN A 51 6.15 13.78 14.91
C ASN A 51 7.13 12.62 14.79
N LEU A 52 6.61 11.41 14.52
CA LEU A 52 7.44 10.27 14.17
C LEU A 52 8.54 10.71 13.17
N PRO A 53 9.82 10.38 13.40
CA PRO A 53 10.94 10.77 12.53
C PRO A 53 10.96 9.93 11.24
N LEU A 54 9.78 9.68 10.67
CA LEU A 54 9.59 8.96 9.43
C LEU A 54 9.68 9.95 8.28
N LYS A 55 10.58 9.68 7.35
CA LYS A 55 10.64 10.40 6.08
C LYS A 55 9.51 9.89 5.18
N ARG A 56 8.80 10.81 4.53
CA ARG A 56 7.76 10.45 3.55
C ARG A 56 8.40 9.64 2.42
N LEU A 57 7.69 8.63 1.95
CA LEU A 57 8.12 7.71 0.88
C LEU A 57 9.32 6.83 1.21
N ASP A 58 9.82 6.81 2.45
CA ASP A 58 11.01 6.03 2.80
C ASP A 58 10.74 4.51 2.69
N PRO A 59 11.48 3.76 1.84
CA PRO A 59 11.33 2.31 1.72
C PRO A 59 11.62 1.55 3.01
N ASN A 60 12.34 2.17 3.95
CA ASN A 60 12.67 1.57 5.24
C ASN A 60 11.58 1.80 6.29
N THR A 61 10.53 2.56 5.98
CA THR A 61 9.40 2.82 6.89
C THR A 61 8.89 1.53 7.54
N PRO A 62 8.64 0.41 6.82
CA PRO A 62 8.18 -0.83 7.44
C PRO A 62 9.15 -1.40 8.51
N ALA A 63 10.46 -1.34 8.25
CA ALA A 63 11.46 -1.83 9.20
C ALA A 63 11.58 -0.91 10.42
N GLN A 64 11.46 0.40 10.24
CA GLN A 64 11.53 1.39 11.31
C GLN A 64 10.30 1.32 12.23
N VAL A 65 9.11 1.17 11.67
CA VAL A 65 7.86 1.24 12.45
C VAL A 65 7.39 -0.09 13.03
N GLY A 66 7.89 -1.22 12.54
CA GLY A 66 7.52 -2.55 13.05
C GLY A 66 7.72 -2.68 14.57
N PRO A 67 8.92 -2.45 15.10
CA PRO A 67 9.17 -2.48 16.55
C PRO A 67 8.34 -1.45 17.32
N LEU A 68 8.09 -0.27 16.73
CA LEU A 68 7.26 0.77 17.34
C LEU A 68 5.79 0.35 17.44
N PHE A 69 5.25 -0.38 16.46
CA PHE A 69 3.91 -0.96 16.57
C PHE A 69 3.82 -1.98 17.70
N GLU A 70 4.84 -2.84 17.85
CA GLU A 70 4.85 -3.88 18.89
C GLU A 70 4.86 -3.25 20.28
N ILE A 71 5.74 -2.26 20.50
CA ILE A 71 5.84 -1.58 21.80
C ILE A 71 4.61 -0.71 22.08
N ALA A 72 4.08 -0.01 21.07
CA ALA A 72 2.88 0.80 21.22
C ALA A 72 1.65 -0.07 21.52
N ALA A 73 1.54 -1.26 20.90
CA ALA A 73 0.48 -2.21 21.22
C ALA A 73 0.66 -2.79 22.64
N LYS A 74 1.88 -3.15 23.02
CA LYS A 74 2.20 -3.72 24.33
C LYS A 74 1.87 -2.76 25.49
N TYR A 75 2.14 -1.47 25.31
CA TYR A 75 1.90 -0.44 26.32
C TYR A 75 0.63 0.37 26.07
N GLU A 76 -0.21 -0.03 25.12
CA GLU A 76 -1.50 0.62 24.81
C GLU A 76 -1.35 2.14 24.54
N ILE A 77 -0.44 2.49 23.64
CA ILE A 77 -0.10 3.88 23.27
C ILE A 77 -0.71 4.20 21.90
N ASP A 78 -2.00 4.52 21.88
CA ASP A 78 -2.78 4.70 20.65
C ASP A 78 -2.31 5.87 19.77
N ASN A 79 -1.74 6.92 20.38
CA ASN A 79 -1.22 8.08 19.63
C ASN A 79 -0.11 7.66 18.66
N VAL A 80 0.84 6.84 19.13
CA VAL A 80 1.95 6.35 18.29
C VAL A 80 1.42 5.49 17.15
N ARG A 81 0.49 4.59 17.44
CA ARG A 81 -0.18 3.77 16.42
C ARG A 81 -0.86 4.65 15.36
N SER A 82 -1.60 5.66 15.78
CA SER A 82 -2.35 6.56 14.90
C SER A 82 -1.43 7.34 13.97
N GLN A 83 -0.32 7.86 14.48
CA GLN A 83 0.69 8.56 13.67
C GLN A 83 1.35 7.63 12.64
N ILE A 84 1.67 6.38 13.01
CA ILE A 84 2.25 5.42 12.06
C ILE A 84 1.24 5.10 10.95
N VAL A 85 -0.01 4.82 11.33
CA VAL A 85 -1.08 4.53 10.36
C VAL A 85 -1.28 5.71 9.41
N GLN A 86 -1.30 6.94 9.92
CA GLN A 86 -1.40 8.14 9.11
C GLN A 86 -0.27 8.19 8.07
N ARG A 87 0.98 8.02 8.50
CA ARG A 87 2.13 8.03 7.57
C ARG A 87 2.03 6.93 6.52
N LEU A 88 1.66 5.71 6.92
CA LEU A 88 1.47 4.62 5.96
C LEU A 88 0.37 4.94 4.94
N THR A 89 -0.71 5.62 5.33
CA THR A 89 -1.78 6.03 4.39
C THR A 89 -1.40 7.21 3.49
N GLU A 90 -0.39 7.99 3.85
CA GLU A 90 0.20 9.01 2.98
C GLU A 90 1.07 8.36 1.89
N ASP A 91 1.86 7.35 2.26
CA ASP A 91 2.72 6.59 1.35
C ASP A 91 1.94 5.57 0.51
N TRP A 92 0.78 5.10 1.01
CA TRP A 92 -0.13 4.16 0.35
C TRP A 92 -1.57 4.71 0.36
N PRO A 93 -1.91 5.55 -0.63
CA PRO A 93 -3.17 6.27 -0.68
C PRO A 93 -4.41 5.38 -0.67
N THR A 94 -5.42 5.73 0.11
CA THR A 94 -6.68 4.95 0.19
C THR A 94 -7.74 5.36 -0.83
N THR A 95 -7.52 6.48 -1.54
CA THR A 95 -8.47 7.04 -2.52
C THR A 95 -7.79 7.23 -3.87
N LEU A 96 -8.52 7.01 -4.97
CA LEU A 96 -8.01 7.19 -6.33
C LEU A 96 -7.41 8.58 -6.57
N TYR A 97 -8.01 9.65 -6.04
CA TYR A 97 -7.49 11.01 -6.18
C TYR A 97 -6.09 11.17 -5.56
N LYS A 98 -5.92 10.72 -4.31
CA LYS A 98 -4.63 10.75 -3.63
C LYS A 98 -3.61 9.84 -4.33
N TRP A 99 -4.04 8.71 -4.88
CA TRP A 99 -3.20 7.85 -5.71
C TRP A 99 -2.71 8.57 -6.96
N ASP A 100 -3.62 9.18 -7.73
CA ASP A 100 -3.28 9.93 -8.94
C ASP A 100 -2.36 11.12 -8.67
N THR A 101 -2.51 11.76 -7.49
CA THR A 101 -1.66 12.84 -7.02
C THR A 101 -0.25 12.34 -6.69
N LEU A 102 -0.15 11.23 -5.96
CA LEU A 102 1.12 10.61 -5.60
C LEU A 102 1.88 10.12 -6.84
N GLU A 103 1.19 9.48 -7.79
CA GLU A 103 1.82 9.02 -9.03
C GLU A 103 2.34 10.19 -9.88
N ALA A 104 1.58 11.29 -9.98
CA ALA A 104 2.05 12.49 -10.69
C ALA A 104 3.28 13.13 -10.00
N GLU A 105 3.34 13.09 -8.68
CA GLU A 105 4.51 13.54 -7.92
C GLU A 105 5.72 12.63 -8.16
N ILE A 106 5.54 11.31 -8.16
CA ILE A 106 6.61 10.34 -8.45
C ILE A 106 7.12 10.51 -9.89
N GLU A 107 6.24 10.75 -10.86
CA GLU A 107 6.63 11.06 -12.23
C GLU A 107 7.46 12.34 -12.31
N ALA A 108 7.09 13.38 -11.54
CA ALA A 108 7.88 14.61 -11.45
C ALA A 108 9.25 14.36 -10.81
N MET A 109 9.29 13.62 -9.70
CA MET A 109 10.55 13.19 -9.07
C MET A 109 11.45 12.43 -10.04
N ASN A 110 10.87 11.58 -10.91
CA ASN A 110 11.63 10.85 -11.91
C ASN A 110 12.25 11.78 -12.97
N ARG A 111 11.49 12.77 -13.45
CA ARG A 111 12.02 13.79 -14.38
C ARG A 111 13.13 14.61 -13.75
N ASP A 112 12.96 15.05 -12.52
CA ASP A 112 13.97 15.82 -11.77
C ASP A 112 15.21 14.98 -11.50
N TRP A 113 15.03 13.72 -11.12
CA TRP A 113 16.12 12.76 -10.95
C TRP A 113 16.94 12.63 -12.25
N HIS A 114 16.27 12.43 -13.39
CA HIS A 114 16.94 12.36 -14.70
C HIS A 114 17.71 13.64 -15.05
N PHE A 115 17.16 14.82 -14.74
CA PHE A 115 17.83 16.08 -14.96
C PHE A 115 19.10 16.21 -14.11
N GLN A 116 19.00 15.90 -12.82
CA GLN A 116 20.12 15.97 -11.86
C GLN A 116 21.21 14.93 -12.16
N HIS A 117 20.84 13.76 -12.65
CA HIS A 117 21.76 12.63 -12.89
C HIS A 117 22.20 12.51 -14.35
N LYS A 118 21.78 13.43 -15.23
CA LYS A 118 22.29 13.55 -16.59
C LYS A 118 23.84 13.61 -16.66
N PRO A 119 24.55 14.30 -15.74
CA PRO A 119 26.02 14.30 -15.72
C PRO A 119 26.65 12.97 -15.30
N CYS A 120 25.91 12.06 -14.67
CA CYS A 120 26.43 10.80 -14.09
C CYS A 120 26.67 9.68 -15.12
N GLY A 121 26.60 9.98 -16.42
CA GLY A 121 26.84 9.02 -17.50
C GLY A 121 25.66 8.08 -17.81
N GLY A 122 24.45 8.39 -17.33
CA GLY A 122 23.24 7.62 -17.63
C GLY A 122 23.20 6.27 -16.93
N LEU A 123 23.45 5.18 -17.66
CA LEU A 123 23.30 3.78 -17.21
C LEU A 123 24.32 3.33 -16.15
N SER A 124 25.38 4.11 -15.93
CA SER A 124 26.38 3.87 -14.89
C SER A 124 26.02 4.47 -13.54
N CYS A 125 24.93 5.25 -13.43
CA CYS A 125 24.55 5.87 -12.18
C CYS A 125 24.16 4.81 -11.13
N PRO A 126 24.82 4.76 -9.95
CA PRO A 126 24.48 3.78 -8.91
C PRO A 126 23.23 4.16 -8.12
N GLU A 127 22.81 5.43 -8.20
CA GLU A 127 21.54 5.91 -7.65
C GLU A 127 20.41 5.69 -8.66
N TYR A 128 19.20 5.44 -8.15
CA TYR A 128 17.97 5.35 -8.94
C TYR A 128 16.79 5.64 -8.03
N LEU A 129 15.73 6.23 -8.59
CA LEU A 129 14.62 6.78 -7.81
C LEU A 129 13.93 5.73 -6.92
N ASP A 130 13.75 4.51 -7.41
CA ASP A 130 13.07 3.42 -6.69
C ASP A 130 13.72 3.06 -5.34
N LYS A 131 15.00 3.43 -5.11
CA LYS A 131 15.66 3.33 -3.78
C LYS A 131 15.08 4.27 -2.71
N TYR A 132 14.26 5.24 -3.09
CA TYR A 132 13.72 6.26 -2.21
C TYR A 132 12.20 6.29 -2.19
N LEU A 133 11.57 5.24 -2.73
CA LEU A 133 10.12 5.11 -2.80
C LEU A 133 9.64 3.88 -2.02
N PRO A 134 8.37 3.84 -1.56
CA PRO A 134 7.85 2.75 -0.76
C PRO A 134 7.90 1.41 -1.50
N GLU A 135 8.37 0.35 -0.83
CA GLU A 135 8.43 -0.99 -1.39
C GLU A 135 7.15 -1.77 -1.05
N PRO A 136 6.38 -2.26 -2.04
CA PRO A 136 5.04 -2.80 -1.83
C PRO A 136 5.01 -4.07 -0.99
N VAL A 137 5.97 -4.99 -1.13
CA VAL A 137 5.94 -6.27 -0.40
C VAL A 137 6.14 -6.04 1.09
N SER A 138 7.12 -5.20 1.46
CA SER A 138 7.39 -4.82 2.84
C SER A 138 6.18 -4.11 3.47
N ALA A 139 5.48 -3.27 2.71
CA ALA A 139 4.26 -2.60 3.16
C ALA A 139 3.10 -3.59 3.38
N ILE A 140 2.88 -4.54 2.46
CA ILE A 140 1.87 -5.60 2.59
C ILE A 140 2.14 -6.44 3.85
N GLN A 141 3.37 -6.89 4.05
CA GLN A 141 3.75 -7.69 5.21
C GLN A 141 3.50 -6.95 6.53
N LEU A 142 3.94 -5.69 6.61
CA LEU A 142 3.71 -4.85 7.79
C LEU A 142 2.22 -4.65 8.06
N ALA A 143 1.45 -4.32 7.02
CA ALA A 143 0.01 -4.09 7.13
C ALA A 143 -0.73 -5.33 7.63
N LYS A 144 -0.41 -6.52 7.10
CA LYS A 144 -1.00 -7.77 7.57
C LYS A 144 -0.56 -8.10 9.00
N LYS A 145 0.72 -7.90 9.34
CA LYS A 145 1.28 -8.17 10.68
C LYS A 145 0.66 -7.30 11.78
N HIS A 146 0.48 -6.00 11.52
CA HIS A 146 0.02 -5.03 12.54
C HIS A 146 -1.45 -4.58 12.36
N GLY A 147 -2.16 -5.19 11.40
CA GLY A 147 -3.58 -4.93 11.15
C GLY A 147 -3.88 -3.57 10.51
N VAL A 148 -2.93 -2.98 9.78
CA VAL A 148 -3.11 -1.71 9.03
C VAL A 148 -3.71 -2.01 7.66
N ARG A 149 -4.93 -2.56 7.66
CA ARG A 149 -5.52 -3.11 6.43
C ARG A 149 -5.91 -2.05 5.39
N SER A 150 -6.08 -0.81 5.81
CA SER A 150 -6.46 0.32 4.93
C SER A 150 -5.50 0.54 3.77
N ILE A 151 -4.22 0.19 3.91
CA ILE A 151 -3.21 0.38 2.84
C ILE A 151 -3.10 -0.79 1.86
N LEU A 152 -3.68 -1.95 2.21
CA LEU A 152 -3.53 -3.17 1.40
C LEU A 152 -4.03 -3.01 -0.04
N PRO A 153 -5.20 -2.38 -0.31
CA PRO A 153 -5.69 -2.25 -1.69
C PRO A 153 -4.71 -1.52 -2.60
N ALA A 154 -4.14 -0.40 -2.13
CA ALA A 154 -3.17 0.37 -2.89
C ALA A 154 -1.84 -0.36 -3.04
N ALA A 155 -1.37 -1.05 -1.99
CA ALA A 155 -0.12 -1.80 -2.06
C ALA A 155 -0.20 -3.01 -3.01
N PHE A 156 -1.31 -3.75 -2.97
CA PHE A 156 -1.58 -4.84 -3.94
C PHE A 156 -1.77 -4.31 -5.35
N TYR A 157 -2.49 -3.20 -5.53
CA TYR A 157 -2.63 -2.58 -6.84
C TYR A 157 -1.26 -2.17 -7.41
N HIS A 158 -0.43 -1.50 -6.61
CA HIS A 158 0.93 -1.14 -7.01
C HIS A 158 1.74 -2.37 -7.42
N LEU A 159 1.74 -3.42 -6.59
CA LEU A 159 2.44 -4.66 -6.91
C LEU A 159 1.91 -5.32 -8.19
N SER A 160 0.60 -5.22 -8.44
CA SER A 160 -0.06 -5.83 -9.61
C SER A 160 0.42 -5.25 -10.93
N ARG A 161 0.81 -3.97 -10.98
CA ARG A 161 1.37 -3.33 -12.18
C ARG A 161 2.87 -3.51 -12.36
N LEU A 162 3.56 -4.16 -11.42
CA LEU A 162 5.00 -4.39 -11.52
C LEU A 162 5.31 -5.69 -12.26
N SER A 163 6.38 -5.67 -13.06
CA SER A 163 6.90 -6.88 -13.70
C SER A 163 7.80 -7.66 -12.74
N ILE A 164 7.56 -8.97 -12.64
CA ILE A 164 8.38 -9.90 -11.84
C ILE A 164 9.84 -9.99 -12.31
N GLN A 165 10.13 -9.46 -13.50
CA GLN A 165 11.47 -9.41 -14.07
C GLN A 165 12.40 -8.54 -13.24
N TRP A 166 11.89 -7.44 -12.68
CA TRP A 166 12.70 -6.38 -12.09
C TRP A 166 12.71 -6.46 -10.56
N GLY A 167 13.82 -5.99 -9.97
CA GLY A 167 13.99 -5.91 -8.52
C GLY A 167 15.19 -6.68 -7.99
N PRO A 168 15.44 -6.63 -6.67
CA PRO A 168 16.58 -7.30 -6.04
C PRO A 168 16.55 -8.83 -6.16
N ASP A 169 15.37 -9.41 -6.32
CA ASP A 169 15.13 -10.85 -6.40
C ASP A 169 14.21 -11.25 -7.57
N GLY A 170 14.10 -10.37 -8.57
CA GLY A 170 13.34 -10.59 -9.81
C GLY A 170 13.95 -11.64 -10.74
N SER A 171 13.23 -11.97 -11.81
CA SER A 171 13.62 -13.05 -12.73
C SER A 171 14.72 -12.67 -13.73
N GLU A 172 14.88 -11.38 -14.06
CA GLU A 172 15.95 -10.94 -14.99
C GLU A 172 17.30 -10.93 -14.28
N ARG A 173 18.25 -11.71 -14.81
CA ARG A 173 19.58 -11.91 -14.24
C ARG A 173 20.64 -11.03 -14.91
N ASN A 174 20.33 -10.44 -16.06
CA ASN A 174 21.24 -9.54 -16.74
C ASN A 174 21.27 -8.17 -16.04
N GLU A 175 22.42 -7.86 -15.42
CA GLU A 175 22.64 -6.60 -14.69
C GLU A 175 22.50 -5.35 -15.56
N GLU A 176 22.87 -5.40 -16.84
CA GLU A 176 22.73 -4.27 -17.75
C GLU A 176 21.25 -3.97 -18.00
N ARG A 177 20.42 -5.00 -18.19
CA ARG A 177 18.96 -4.85 -18.32
C ARG A 177 18.31 -4.33 -17.05
N GLN A 178 18.74 -4.83 -15.88
CA GLN A 178 18.30 -4.30 -14.58
C GLN A 178 18.66 -2.82 -14.43
N ARG A 179 19.88 -2.41 -14.81
CA ARG A 179 20.30 -1.00 -14.81
C ARG A 179 19.48 -0.15 -15.77
N MET A 180 19.25 -0.62 -17.00
CA MET A 180 18.39 0.07 -17.96
C MET A 180 16.98 0.30 -17.43
N SER A 181 16.39 -0.72 -16.80
CA SER A 181 15.06 -0.64 -16.19
C SER A 181 15.02 0.39 -15.05
N ARG A 182 15.99 0.31 -14.11
CA ARG A 182 16.13 1.28 -13.00
C ARG A 182 16.33 2.71 -13.51
N HIS A 183 17.15 2.89 -14.54
CA HIS A 183 17.39 4.20 -15.14
C HIS A 183 16.10 4.78 -15.73
N ARG A 184 15.22 3.96 -16.31
CA ARG A 184 13.90 4.41 -16.83
C ARG A 184 12.89 4.75 -15.73
N GLY A 185 13.27 4.65 -14.45
CA GLY A 185 12.37 4.88 -13.32
C GLY A 185 11.39 3.72 -13.08
N VAL A 186 11.67 2.52 -13.60
CA VAL A 186 10.81 1.36 -13.38
C VAL A 186 10.81 1.01 -11.89
N ARG A 187 9.62 0.93 -11.32
CA ARG A 187 9.36 0.52 -9.93
C ARG A 187 9.58 -0.99 -9.77
N THR A 188 10.08 -1.42 -8.61
CA THR A 188 10.39 -2.83 -8.33
C THR A 188 9.81 -3.33 -7.00
N ALA A 189 9.94 -4.63 -6.75
CA ALA A 189 9.45 -5.28 -5.55
C ALA A 189 10.37 -6.41 -5.08
N LYS A 190 10.27 -6.78 -3.80
CA LYS A 190 10.97 -7.93 -3.19
C LYS A 190 10.15 -9.22 -3.34
N TRP A 191 10.06 -9.74 -4.55
CA TRP A 191 9.15 -10.81 -4.96
C TRP A 191 9.23 -12.09 -4.12
N LYS A 192 10.44 -12.49 -3.70
CA LYS A 192 10.63 -13.71 -2.89
C LYS A 192 10.23 -13.53 -1.44
N SER A 193 10.07 -12.29 -0.99
CA SER A 193 9.58 -11.99 0.36
C SER A 193 8.05 -12.09 0.45
N LEU A 194 7.34 -12.04 -0.67
CA LEU A 194 5.89 -12.15 -0.70
C LEU A 194 5.46 -13.58 -0.37
N SER A 195 4.46 -13.74 0.50
CA SER A 195 3.98 -15.06 0.92
C SER A 195 3.31 -15.80 -0.24
N ALA A 196 3.25 -17.14 -0.21
CA ALA A 196 2.58 -17.93 -1.24
C ALA A 196 1.09 -17.55 -1.39
N GLU A 197 0.43 -17.26 -0.28
CA GLU A 197 -0.96 -16.76 -0.26
C GLU A 197 -1.09 -15.40 -0.96
N ASP A 198 -0.16 -14.48 -0.69
CA ASP A 198 -0.20 -13.15 -1.29
C ASP A 198 0.18 -13.19 -2.78
N HIS A 199 1.05 -14.12 -3.21
CA HIS A 199 1.28 -14.41 -4.63
C HIS A 199 -0.01 -14.88 -5.30
N TYR A 200 -0.75 -15.81 -4.67
CA TYR A 200 -2.03 -16.27 -5.19
C TYR A 200 -3.03 -15.11 -5.32
N CYS A 201 -3.21 -14.32 -4.25
CA CYS A 201 -4.07 -13.13 -4.25
C CYS A 201 -3.69 -12.14 -5.37
N LEU A 202 -2.39 -11.92 -5.58
CA LEU A 202 -1.89 -11.04 -6.64
C LEU A 202 -2.26 -11.54 -8.03
N HIS A 203 -2.06 -12.83 -8.31
CA HIS A 203 -2.37 -13.43 -9.61
C HIS A 203 -3.87 -13.43 -9.90
N VAL A 204 -4.68 -13.81 -8.91
CA VAL A 204 -6.14 -13.77 -9.00
C VAL A 204 -6.62 -12.33 -9.21
N GLY A 205 -6.09 -11.38 -8.46
CA GLY A 205 -6.44 -9.97 -8.57
C GLY A 205 -6.13 -9.38 -9.94
N ARG A 206 -4.96 -9.70 -10.53
CA ARG A 206 -4.63 -9.32 -11.91
C ARG A 206 -5.67 -9.82 -12.92
N ALA A 207 -6.02 -11.10 -12.83
CA ALA A 207 -6.98 -11.71 -13.75
C ALA A 207 -8.38 -11.11 -13.60
N ARG A 208 -8.85 -10.93 -12.36
CA ARG A 208 -10.16 -10.32 -12.07
C ARG A 208 -10.23 -8.87 -12.52
N LEU A 209 -9.19 -8.09 -12.26
CA LEU A 209 -9.13 -6.69 -12.67
C LEU A 209 -9.22 -6.56 -14.20
N LYS A 210 -8.44 -7.36 -14.94
CA LYS A 210 -8.49 -7.40 -16.41
C LYS A 210 -9.87 -7.78 -16.94
N ALA A 211 -10.46 -8.84 -16.40
CA ALA A 211 -11.80 -9.29 -16.80
C ALA A 211 -12.88 -8.24 -16.48
N ALA A 212 -12.79 -7.58 -15.32
CA ALA A 212 -13.72 -6.54 -14.91
C ALA A 212 -13.64 -5.29 -15.80
N VAL A 213 -12.44 -4.90 -16.23
CA VAL A 213 -12.26 -3.78 -17.16
C VAL A 213 -12.84 -4.12 -18.53
N ASP A 214 -12.46 -5.28 -19.10
CA ASP A 214 -12.93 -5.73 -20.41
C ASP A 214 -14.47 -5.82 -20.46
N SER A 215 -15.07 -6.47 -19.46
CA SER A 215 -16.53 -6.60 -19.38
C SER A 215 -17.26 -5.26 -19.29
N GLN A 216 -16.72 -4.30 -18.52
CA GLN A 216 -17.37 -3.00 -18.35
C GLN A 216 -17.28 -2.15 -19.60
N ILE A 217 -16.11 -2.08 -20.25
CA ILE A 217 -15.94 -1.31 -21.49
C ILE A 217 -16.81 -1.88 -22.61
N ARG A 218 -16.92 -3.22 -22.73
CA ARG A 218 -17.83 -3.85 -23.70
C ARG A 218 -19.29 -3.51 -23.44
N GLY A 219 -19.65 -3.30 -22.18
CA GLY A 219 -20.99 -2.92 -21.73
C GLY A 219 -21.34 -1.45 -21.93
N TRP A 220 -20.38 -0.59 -22.33
CA TRP A 220 -20.68 0.82 -22.60
C TRP A 220 -21.68 0.97 -23.75
N THR A 221 -22.76 1.69 -23.46
CA THR A 221 -23.85 1.98 -24.39
C THR A 221 -23.82 3.45 -24.78
N PHE A 222 -23.96 3.72 -26.08
CA PHE A 222 -23.92 5.08 -26.62
C PHE A 222 -25.24 5.34 -27.34
N SER A 223 -25.95 6.38 -26.94
CA SER A 223 -27.20 6.78 -27.59
C SER A 223 -26.93 7.24 -29.02
N TYR A 224 -27.93 7.08 -29.90
CA TYR A 224 -27.89 7.66 -31.23
C TYR A 224 -28.18 9.15 -31.12
N HIS A 225 -27.26 9.98 -31.59
CA HIS A 225 -27.47 11.42 -31.71
C HIS A 225 -27.95 11.69 -33.14
N PHE A 226 -29.24 11.88 -33.32
CA PHE A 226 -29.74 12.55 -34.53
C PHE A 226 -29.38 14.03 -34.35
N GLY A 227 -28.68 14.62 -35.33
CA GLY A 227 -28.68 16.07 -35.45
C GLY A 227 -30.14 16.49 -35.62
N GLU A 228 -30.72 17.14 -34.62
CA GLU A 228 -31.91 17.94 -34.86
C GLU A 228 -31.44 19.02 -35.83
N GLY A 229 -31.83 18.90 -37.09
CA GLY A 229 -31.64 20.00 -38.03
C GLY A 229 -32.40 21.19 -37.46
N SER A 230 -31.67 22.16 -36.90
CA SER A 230 -32.19 23.50 -36.81
C SER A 230 -32.28 24.00 -38.24
N ASP A 231 -33.48 23.92 -38.80
CA ASP A 231 -33.89 24.86 -39.82
C ASP A 231 -33.59 26.26 -39.25
N GLU A 232 -32.79 27.04 -40.00
CA GLU A 232 -32.48 28.45 -39.77
C GLU A 232 -31.37 28.75 -38.74
N ASP A 233 -30.09 28.66 -39.15
CA ASP A 233 -29.02 29.66 -38.88
C ASP A 233 -27.70 29.23 -39.56
N GLU A 234 -27.29 29.92 -40.62
CA GLU A 234 -26.15 29.57 -41.51
C GLU A 234 -24.73 29.86 -40.92
N ASP A 235 -24.57 30.03 -39.60
CA ASP A 235 -23.28 30.47 -39.01
C ASP A 235 -22.74 29.60 -37.86
N GLU A 236 -23.39 28.49 -37.48
CA GLU A 236 -22.80 27.50 -36.55
C GLU A 236 -22.20 26.31 -37.31
N PRO A 237 -20.94 25.91 -37.02
CA PRO A 237 -20.34 24.77 -37.68
C PRO A 237 -21.16 23.52 -37.37
N ASP A 238 -21.74 22.91 -38.41
CA ASP A 238 -22.42 21.61 -38.37
C ASP A 238 -21.65 20.63 -37.46
N ASP A 239 -22.22 20.32 -36.28
CA ASP A 239 -21.72 19.24 -35.43
C ASP A 239 -21.98 17.92 -36.19
N ASP A 240 -20.97 17.47 -36.94
CA ASP A 240 -21.03 16.26 -37.76
C ASP A 240 -21.61 15.08 -36.95
N PRO A 241 -22.66 14.38 -37.43
CA PRO A 241 -23.27 13.29 -36.71
C PRO A 241 -22.23 12.20 -36.42
N CYS A 242 -22.04 11.90 -35.13
CA CYS A 242 -21.02 10.94 -34.71
C CYS A 242 -21.29 9.55 -35.29
N SER A 243 -20.39 9.10 -36.18
CA SER A 243 -20.49 7.80 -36.84
C SER A 243 -20.48 6.65 -35.82
N GLU A 244 -21.36 5.66 -36.01
CA GLU A 244 -21.32 4.40 -35.27
C GLU A 244 -19.95 3.72 -35.37
N SER A 245 -19.32 3.81 -36.53
CA SER A 245 -17.98 3.26 -36.75
C SER A 245 -16.92 3.96 -35.91
N ALA A 246 -17.03 5.27 -35.71
CA ALA A 246 -16.09 6.03 -34.87
C ALA A 246 -16.22 5.60 -33.41
N ARG A 247 -17.44 5.54 -32.87
CA ARG A 247 -17.71 5.04 -31.50
C ARG A 247 -17.19 3.62 -31.29
N TRP A 248 -17.45 2.73 -32.25
CA TRP A 248 -16.98 1.35 -32.17
C TRP A 248 -15.45 1.28 -32.16
N LYS A 249 -14.78 2.02 -33.05
CA LYS A 249 -13.32 2.09 -33.14
C LYS A 249 -12.73 2.62 -31.84
N THR A 250 -13.19 3.76 -31.33
CA THR A 250 -12.71 4.31 -30.05
C THR A 250 -12.84 3.31 -28.90
N ARG A 251 -13.98 2.60 -28.82
CA ARG A 251 -14.15 1.56 -27.80
C ARG A 251 -13.15 0.41 -27.97
N GLN A 252 -12.86 -0.02 -29.21
CA GLN A 252 -11.83 -1.04 -29.46
C GLN A 252 -10.44 -0.54 -29.10
N ASP A 253 -10.10 0.70 -29.42
CA ASP A 253 -8.79 1.28 -29.12
C ASP A 253 -8.55 1.33 -27.59
N ILE A 254 -9.58 1.70 -26.81
CA ILE A 254 -9.52 1.66 -25.34
C ILE A 254 -9.37 0.21 -24.84
N LEU A 255 -10.14 -0.74 -25.39
CA LEU A 255 -10.04 -2.15 -25.01
C LEU A 255 -8.63 -2.71 -25.28
N GLU A 256 -8.07 -2.41 -26.45
CA GLU A 256 -6.73 -2.85 -26.84
C GLU A 256 -5.66 -2.22 -25.94
N ALA A 257 -5.74 -0.92 -25.69
CA ALA A 257 -4.82 -0.21 -24.81
C ALA A 257 -4.81 -0.79 -23.39
N VAL A 258 -5.98 -1.07 -22.83
CA VAL A 258 -6.07 -1.68 -21.49
C VAL A 258 -5.59 -3.14 -21.54
N SER A 259 -5.97 -3.93 -22.54
CA SER A 259 -5.57 -5.35 -22.65
C SER A 259 -4.05 -5.51 -22.61
N ASN A 260 -3.33 -4.63 -23.29
CA ASN A 260 -1.87 -4.67 -23.42
C ASN A 260 -1.11 -4.07 -22.21
N ALA A 261 -1.78 -3.40 -21.28
CA ALA A 261 -1.11 -2.67 -20.20
C ALA A 261 -1.17 -3.36 -18.83
N ASP A 262 -0.07 -3.38 -18.09
CA ASP A 262 -0.09 -3.86 -16.70
C ASP A 262 -0.81 -2.89 -15.75
N ASP A 263 -0.78 -1.59 -16.04
CA ASP A 263 -1.45 -0.54 -15.25
C ASP A 263 -2.73 -0.04 -15.96
N VAL A 264 -3.84 -0.71 -15.65
CA VAL A 264 -5.14 -0.39 -16.25
C VAL A 264 -5.67 0.99 -15.84
N LEU A 265 -5.44 1.43 -14.59
CA LEU A 265 -5.95 2.72 -14.12
C LEU A 265 -5.16 3.90 -14.70
N HIS A 266 -3.85 3.74 -14.92
CA HIS A 266 -3.06 4.75 -15.61
C HIS A 266 -3.47 4.86 -17.07
N VAL A 267 -3.67 3.73 -17.77
CA VAL A 267 -4.16 3.77 -19.16
C VAL A 267 -5.52 4.44 -19.25
N LEU A 268 -6.48 4.03 -18.40
CA LEU A 268 -7.80 4.64 -18.38
C LEU A 268 -7.77 6.15 -18.04
N ARG A 269 -6.76 6.62 -17.29
CA ARG A 269 -6.60 8.05 -16.97
C ARG A 269 -6.47 8.91 -18.22
N ARG A 270 -5.78 8.43 -19.25
CA ARG A 270 -5.58 9.13 -20.54
C ARG A 270 -6.91 9.44 -21.21
N PHE A 271 -7.89 8.56 -21.03
CA PHE A 271 -9.23 8.70 -21.61
C PHE A 271 -10.21 9.47 -20.71
N THR A 272 -9.74 10.06 -19.61
CA THR A 272 -10.59 10.90 -18.74
C THR A 272 -10.59 12.38 -19.12
N ASP A 273 -9.75 12.78 -20.08
CA ASP A 273 -9.66 14.15 -20.57
C ASP A 273 -10.48 14.31 -21.86
N VAL A 274 -11.29 15.36 -21.91
CA VAL A 274 -12.05 15.73 -23.12
C VAL A 274 -11.13 16.33 -24.20
N GLN A 275 -9.92 16.75 -23.83
CA GLN A 275 -8.89 17.22 -24.77
C GLN A 275 -7.97 16.08 -25.24
N CYS A 276 -8.37 14.82 -25.02
CA CYS A 276 -7.57 13.68 -25.43
C CYS A 276 -7.62 13.51 -26.96
N ASP A 277 -6.51 13.82 -27.63
CA ASP A 277 -6.35 13.65 -29.08
C ASP A 277 -6.73 12.23 -29.54
N GLU A 278 -6.43 11.21 -28.71
CA GLU A 278 -6.75 9.79 -28.96
C GLU A 278 -8.26 9.49 -29.00
N LEU A 279 -9.09 10.34 -28.39
CA LEU A 279 -10.55 10.22 -28.41
C LEU A 279 -11.20 11.15 -29.45
N SER A 280 -10.50 12.18 -29.92
CA SER A 280 -11.08 13.26 -30.74
C SER A 280 -11.35 12.88 -32.20
N ASP A 281 -10.75 11.82 -32.72
CA ASP A 281 -10.84 11.43 -34.14
C ASP A 281 -12.24 10.89 -34.49
N GLY A 282 -13.13 11.76 -34.97
CA GLY A 282 -14.45 11.41 -35.50
C GLY A 282 -15.57 11.22 -34.46
N LEU A 283 -15.34 11.62 -33.20
CA LEU A 283 -16.39 11.69 -32.18
C LEU A 283 -16.99 13.09 -32.08
N CYS A 284 -18.32 13.19 -32.00
CA CYS A 284 -18.97 14.44 -31.62
C CYS A 284 -18.70 14.78 -30.15
N SER A 285 -18.91 16.04 -29.78
CA SER A 285 -18.73 16.57 -28.42
C SER A 285 -19.46 15.74 -27.35
N GLN A 286 -20.68 15.29 -27.63
CA GLN A 286 -21.49 14.52 -26.69
C GLN A 286 -21.01 13.07 -26.51
N CYS A 287 -20.57 12.41 -27.58
CA CYS A 287 -19.96 11.08 -27.51
C CYS A 287 -18.63 11.13 -26.75
N LEU A 288 -17.80 12.14 -27.02
CA LEU A 288 -16.54 12.37 -26.32
C LEU A 288 -16.76 12.58 -24.81
N LEU A 289 -17.77 13.38 -24.44
CA LEU A 289 -18.16 13.56 -23.04
C LEU A 289 -18.64 12.24 -22.41
N THR A 290 -19.37 11.42 -23.16
CA THR A 290 -19.85 10.12 -22.68
C THR A 290 -18.68 9.17 -22.42
N PHE A 291 -17.76 8.99 -23.36
CA PHE A 291 -16.56 8.15 -23.19
C PHE A 291 -15.71 8.60 -22.00
N THR A 292 -15.46 9.90 -21.87
CA THR A 292 -14.65 10.43 -20.76
C THR A 292 -15.34 10.24 -19.41
N THR A 293 -16.67 10.36 -19.35
CA THR A 293 -17.46 10.10 -18.15
C THR A 293 -17.45 8.63 -17.77
N GLU A 294 -17.65 7.73 -18.73
CA GLU A 294 -17.59 6.29 -18.53
C GLU A 294 -16.19 5.83 -18.09
N ALA A 295 -15.12 6.37 -18.69
CA ALA A 295 -13.75 6.10 -18.27
C ALA A 295 -13.49 6.57 -16.83
N ARG A 296 -13.95 7.76 -16.45
CA ARG A 296 -13.85 8.26 -15.05
C ARG A 296 -14.62 7.37 -14.09
N GLN A 297 -15.84 6.97 -14.44
CA GLN A 297 -16.67 6.10 -13.61
C GLN A 297 -16.02 4.73 -13.42
N LEU A 298 -15.58 4.10 -14.52
CA LEU A 298 -14.87 2.84 -14.50
C LEU A 298 -13.63 2.89 -13.61
N ARG A 299 -12.79 3.93 -13.70
CA ARG A 299 -11.62 4.06 -12.81
C ARG A 299 -12.01 4.10 -11.34
N ARG A 300 -13.05 4.86 -10.98
CA ARG A 300 -13.54 4.95 -9.59
C ARG A 300 -14.05 3.60 -9.11
N ASP A 301 -14.81 2.90 -9.93
CA ASP A 301 -15.41 1.60 -9.58
C ASP A 301 -14.34 0.52 -9.43
N LEU A 302 -13.35 0.47 -10.33
CA LEU A 302 -12.22 -0.44 -10.23
C LEU A 302 -11.40 -0.18 -8.95
N TRP A 303 -11.13 1.09 -8.64
CA TRP A 303 -10.41 1.46 -7.41
C TRP A 303 -11.18 1.04 -6.15
N GLY A 304 -12.49 1.31 -6.11
CA GLY A 304 -13.35 0.94 -4.98
C GLY A 304 -13.42 -0.58 -4.74
N ARG A 305 -13.26 -1.37 -5.81
CA ARG A 305 -13.36 -2.84 -5.78
C ARG A 305 -12.02 -3.56 -5.72
N LEU A 306 -10.89 -2.84 -5.58
CA LEU A 306 -9.58 -3.46 -5.32
C LEU A 306 -9.62 -4.50 -4.18
N PRO A 307 -10.31 -4.27 -3.04
CA PRO A 307 -10.40 -5.29 -2.00
C PRO A 307 -11.03 -6.60 -2.47
N GLU A 308 -12.06 -6.54 -3.32
CA GLU A 308 -12.73 -7.71 -3.89
C GLU A 308 -11.82 -8.46 -4.87
N PHE A 309 -11.09 -7.72 -5.70
CA PHE A 309 -10.21 -8.33 -6.70
C PHE A 309 -9.07 -9.10 -6.03
N PHE A 310 -8.46 -8.54 -4.99
CA PHE A 310 -7.30 -9.13 -4.30
C PHE A 310 -7.67 -9.95 -3.05
N GLU A 311 -8.95 -10.25 -2.82
CA GLU A 311 -9.43 -11.06 -1.67
C GLU A 311 -9.01 -10.49 -0.30
N LEU A 312 -9.07 -9.16 -0.16
CA LEU A 312 -8.62 -8.46 1.03
C LEU A 312 -9.77 -8.33 2.05
N ASP A 313 -9.64 -9.00 3.20
CA ASP A 313 -10.53 -8.80 4.34
C ASP A 313 -10.20 -7.49 5.06
N LEU A 314 -10.95 -6.41 4.78
CA LEU A 314 -10.77 -5.11 5.43
C LEU A 314 -11.51 -4.97 6.78
N VAL A 315 -12.44 -5.89 7.09
CA VAL A 315 -13.44 -5.74 8.17
C VAL A 315 -12.91 -6.19 9.53
N ARG A 316 -11.85 -7.00 9.59
CA ARG A 316 -11.21 -7.43 10.86
C ARG A 316 -10.43 -6.34 11.61
N SER A 317 -10.86 -5.08 11.57
CA SER A 317 -10.15 -3.93 12.13
C SER A 317 -10.72 -3.41 13.47
N GLN A 318 -11.68 -4.11 14.09
CA GLN A 318 -12.11 -3.85 15.47
C GLN A 318 -12.40 -5.15 16.22
N CYS A 319 -11.38 -5.80 16.76
CA CYS A 319 -11.57 -6.58 17.98
C CYS A 319 -10.83 -5.85 19.09
N SER A 320 -11.59 -5.46 20.11
CA SER A 320 -11.09 -4.97 21.39
C SER A 320 -9.91 -5.84 21.85
N TRP A 321 -8.75 -5.22 22.02
CA TRP A 321 -7.60 -5.88 22.62
C TRP A 321 -7.84 -5.95 24.13
N SER A 322 -8.66 -6.90 24.55
CA SER A 322 -8.69 -7.35 25.92
C SER A 322 -8.12 -8.76 25.96
N VAL A 323 -6.90 -8.85 26.51
CA VAL A 323 -6.27 -10.01 27.15
C VAL A 323 -6.06 -11.23 26.26
N GLY A 324 -4.96 -11.27 25.51
CA GLY A 324 -4.52 -12.48 24.81
C GLY A 324 -3.01 -12.74 24.79
N ALA A 325 -2.17 -11.74 25.06
CA ALA A 325 -0.71 -11.85 24.86
C ALA A 325 0.12 -12.04 26.15
N LEU A 326 -0.50 -12.19 27.33
CA LEU A 326 0.23 -12.33 28.60
C LEU A 326 0.37 -13.77 29.13
N ALA A 327 -0.21 -14.78 28.46
CA ALA A 327 -0.24 -16.14 29.03
C ALA A 327 1.06 -16.96 28.86
N ASN A 328 2.03 -16.54 28.03
CA ASN A 328 3.16 -17.41 27.66
C ASN A 328 4.54 -17.00 28.23
N VAL A 329 4.62 -16.12 29.23
CA VAL A 329 5.91 -15.73 29.84
C VAL A 329 6.02 -16.06 31.35
N TRP A 330 4.96 -16.57 31.98
CA TRP A 330 4.96 -16.89 33.42
C TRP A 330 4.72 -18.36 33.74
N SER A 331 5.40 -19.28 33.05
CA SER A 331 5.46 -20.67 33.53
C SER A 331 6.83 -21.29 33.28
N LEU A 332 7.75 -21.01 34.19
CA LEU A 332 8.95 -21.81 34.40
C LEU A 332 9.13 -22.10 35.89
N ARG A 333 8.97 -23.39 36.21
CA ARG A 333 9.59 -24.17 37.29
C ARG A 333 9.07 -24.00 38.71
N LEU A 334 8.21 -24.93 39.11
CA LEU A 334 8.38 -25.70 40.35
C LEU A 334 8.10 -27.19 40.06
N CYS A 335 9.11 -27.92 39.59
CA CYS A 335 9.18 -29.37 39.75
C CYS A 335 10.48 -29.67 40.50
N SER A 336 10.36 -29.74 41.82
CA SER A 336 11.43 -30.15 42.73
C SER A 336 11.55 -31.67 42.68
N CYS A 337 12.77 -32.15 42.46
CA CYS A 337 13.14 -33.56 42.60
C CYS A 337 12.84 -34.08 44.01
N SER A 338 12.32 -35.30 44.09
CA SER A 338 12.52 -36.21 45.23
C SER A 338 12.51 -37.64 44.69
N SER A 339 13.68 -38.28 44.72
CA SER A 339 13.89 -39.70 44.42
C SER A 339 13.66 -40.56 45.69
N PRO A 340 13.99 -41.86 45.72
CA PRO A 340 13.12 -42.98 45.36
C PRO A 340 12.91 -43.96 46.54
N SER A 341 11.80 -44.71 46.61
CA SER A 341 11.80 -46.01 47.31
C SER A 341 10.63 -46.92 46.98
N ALA A 342 10.99 -48.20 46.84
CA ALA A 342 10.25 -49.40 47.25
C ALA A 342 8.93 -49.77 46.53
N ARG A 343 9.05 -50.81 45.69
CA ARG A 343 8.01 -51.84 45.50
C ARG A 343 7.62 -52.45 46.86
N PRO A 344 6.37 -52.91 47.00
CA PRO A 344 6.15 -54.35 47.03
C PRO A 344 4.97 -54.78 46.15
N GLY A 345 5.05 -56.02 45.66
CA GLY A 345 4.07 -56.59 44.75
C GLY A 345 2.89 -57.29 45.41
N PHE A 346 2.26 -58.09 44.54
CA PHE A 346 1.46 -59.30 44.77
C PHE A 346 -0.07 -59.24 44.82
N TYR A 347 -0.63 -60.17 44.02
CA TYR A 347 -1.99 -60.74 43.90
C TYR A 347 -3.05 -59.89 43.20
N ALA A 348 -3.82 -60.38 42.21
CA ALA A 348 -4.07 -61.76 41.74
C ALA A 348 -4.23 -61.81 40.20
#